data_AF-A0A9W8HV41-F1
#
_entry.id   AF-A0A9W8HV41-F1
#
_cell.length_a   1.000
_cell.length_b   1.000
_cell.length_c   1.000
_cell.angle_alpha   90.00
_cell.angle_beta   90.00
_cell.angle_gamma   90.00
#
_symmetry.space_group_name_H-M   'P 1'
#
loop_
_entity.id
_entity.type
_entity.pdbx_description
1 polymer ?
#
loop_
_entity_poly.entity_id
_entity_poly.type
_entity_poly.pdbx_seq_one_letter_code
_entity_poly.pdbx_strand_id
1 'polypeptide(L)'
;SAVDDRFNHFIEQVLPGLQKTTMSDNHTVIFVSSYFDFVRIRNYCRSKDCSFAAISEYSTKTEAMQARRRLYDGSLQFILYSERAHFYHRYPIKGIRHLVFYSLPDRPRYYSEMVNLMLTSNDESISPEQLSCVAFYTKYDQLKIERIAGTKLAPQLLSGERSQFTFA
;
A
#
# COMPACT_ATOMS: atom_id res chain seq x y z
N SER A 1 20.35 -7.40 1.81
CA SER A 1 19.65 -7.48 3.12
C SER A 1 18.18 -7.45 2.81
N ALA A 2 17.31 -8.19 3.52
CA ALA A 2 15.88 -8.27 3.19
C ALA A 2 15.20 -6.89 3.03
N VAL A 3 15.67 -5.87 3.76
CA VAL A 3 15.22 -4.48 3.66
C VAL A 3 15.64 -3.83 2.34
N ASP A 4 16.89 -4.03 1.91
CA ASP A 4 17.41 -3.51 0.64
C ASP A 4 16.80 -4.22 -0.55
N ASP A 5 16.64 -5.54 -0.45
CA ASP A 5 16.08 -6.36 -1.52
C ASP A 5 14.62 -5.95 -1.79
N ARG A 6 13.84 -5.69 -0.72
CA ARG A 6 12.48 -5.16 -0.82
C ARG A 6 12.45 -3.76 -1.42
N PHE A 7 13.37 -2.89 -1.03
CA PHE A 7 13.45 -1.54 -1.58
C PHE A 7 13.80 -1.56 -3.07
N ASN A 8 14.80 -2.36 -3.46
CA ASN A 8 15.22 -2.54 -4.86
C ASN A 8 14.07 -3.12 -5.70
N HIS A 9 13.39 -4.15 -5.18
CA HIS A 9 12.21 -4.71 -5.82
C HIS A 9 11.11 -3.65 -6.03
N PHE A 10 10.86 -2.79 -5.04
CA PHE A 10 9.90 -1.72 -5.17
C PHE A 10 10.27 -0.72 -6.28
N ILE A 11 11.52 -0.23 -6.30
CA ILE A 11 11.95 0.77 -7.28
C ILE A 11 12.07 0.21 -8.71
N GLU A 12 12.38 -1.08 -8.86
CA GLU A 12 12.60 -1.72 -10.17
C GLU A 12 11.32 -2.30 -10.77
N GLN A 13 10.43 -2.85 -9.94
CA GLN A 13 9.27 -3.62 -10.43
C GLN A 13 7.94 -2.90 -10.21
N VAL A 14 7.79 -2.22 -9.07
CA VAL A 14 6.48 -1.68 -8.64
C VAL A 14 6.32 -0.24 -9.10
N LEU A 15 7.27 0.61 -8.74
CA LEU A 15 7.23 2.03 -9.03
C LEU A 15 7.15 2.35 -10.54
N PRO A 16 7.89 1.68 -11.43
CA PRO A 16 7.77 1.93 -12.87
C PRO A 16 6.39 1.55 -13.41
N GLY A 17 5.74 0.53 -12.83
CA GLY A 17 4.35 0.18 -13.15
C GLY A 17 3.39 1.31 -12.81
N LEU A 18 3.49 1.85 -11.59
CA LEU A 18 2.69 3.00 -11.12
C LEU A 18 2.94 4.29 -11.91
N GLN A 19 4.10 4.42 -12.56
CA GLN A 19 4.40 5.58 -13.40
C GLN A 19 3.81 5.46 -14.81
N LYS A 20 3.55 4.23 -15.28
CA LYS A 20 3.00 3.94 -16.60
C LYS A 20 1.47 3.87 -16.61
N THR A 21 0.82 3.91 -15.45
CA THR A 21 -0.63 3.93 -15.35
C THR A 21 -1.21 5.21 -15.95
N THR A 22 -2.36 5.10 -16.61
CA THR A 22 -3.12 6.25 -17.10
C THR A 22 -3.75 7.00 -15.93
N MET A 23 -4.10 8.28 -16.14
CA MET A 23 -4.76 9.09 -15.09
C MET A 23 -6.05 8.44 -14.56
N SER A 24 -6.76 7.69 -15.39
CA SER A 24 -7.97 6.95 -14.99
C SER A 24 -7.70 5.80 -14.02
N ASP A 25 -6.45 5.38 -13.84
CA ASP A 25 -6.03 4.23 -13.01
C ASP A 25 -5.17 4.66 -11.80
N ASN A 26 -5.03 5.97 -11.59
CA ASN A 26 -4.21 6.57 -10.53
C ASN A 26 -4.94 6.59 -9.18
N HIS A 27 -5.24 5.41 -8.67
CA HIS A 27 -6.02 5.17 -7.44
C HIS A 27 -5.27 4.24 -6.47
N THR A 28 -3.95 4.43 -6.38
CA THR A 28 -3.07 3.55 -5.62
C THR A 28 -2.78 4.07 -4.21
N VAL A 29 -2.85 3.19 -3.21
CA VAL A 29 -2.34 3.44 -1.86
C VAL A 29 -1.23 2.44 -1.56
N ILE A 30 -0.05 2.96 -1.18
CA ILE A 30 1.08 2.16 -0.71
C ILE A 30 1.13 2.24 0.80
N PHE A 31 0.76 1.15 1.47
CA PHE A 31 0.83 1.01 2.92
C PHE A 31 2.24 0.58 3.35
N VAL A 32 2.82 1.29 4.32
CA VAL A 32 4.17 1.01 4.83
C VAL A 32 4.15 0.92 6.36
N SER A 33 4.54 -0.24 6.89
CA SER A 33 4.55 -0.52 8.33
C SER A 33 5.70 0.18 9.04
N SER A 34 6.90 0.13 8.46
CA SER A 34 8.12 0.73 9.02
C SER A 34 8.26 2.20 8.63
N TYR A 35 8.44 3.07 9.63
CA TYR A 35 8.70 4.49 9.37
C TYR A 35 10.02 4.74 8.63
N PHE A 36 11.04 3.90 8.87
CA PHE A 36 12.32 4.01 8.16
C PHE A 36 12.15 3.73 6.65
N ASP A 37 11.40 2.68 6.30
CA ASP A 37 11.08 2.37 4.90
C ASP A 37 10.24 3.48 4.28
N PHE A 38 9.25 4.00 5.02
CA PHE A 38 8.43 5.12 4.57
C PHE A 38 9.27 6.34 4.21
N VAL A 39 10.21 6.74 5.08
CA VAL A 39 11.12 7.86 4.82
C VAL A 39 12.03 7.58 3.62
N ARG A 40 12.56 6.36 3.51
CA ARG A 40 13.42 5.94 2.39
C ARG A 40 12.68 6.06 1.06
N ILE A 41 11.48 5.49 0.96
CA ILE A 41 10.63 5.56 -0.24
C ILE A 41 10.26 7.01 -0.56
N ARG A 42 9.79 7.77 0.44
CA ARG A 42 9.43 9.19 0.26
C ARG A 42 10.58 10.00 -0.30
N ASN A 43 11.78 9.85 0.26
CA ASN A 43 12.95 10.60 -0.17
C ASN A 43 13.37 10.21 -1.59
N TYR A 44 13.34 8.91 -1.92
CA TYR A 44 13.59 8.43 -3.27
C TYR A 44 12.58 9.02 -4.27
N CYS A 45 11.28 8.91 -3.99
CA CYS A 45 10.23 9.43 -4.86
C CYS A 45 10.31 10.96 -5.03
N ARG A 46 10.69 11.72 -3.99
CA ARG A 46 10.97 13.16 -4.11
C ARG A 46 12.16 13.43 -5.04
N SER A 47 13.25 12.66 -4.92
CA SER A 47 14.43 12.83 -5.76
C SER A 47 14.20 12.48 -7.23
N LYS A 48 13.18 11.67 -7.52
CA LYS A 48 12.78 11.22 -8.86
C LYS A 48 11.54 11.95 -9.39
N ASP A 49 11.09 12.99 -8.69
CA ASP A 49 9.91 13.78 -9.05
C ASP A 49 8.65 12.94 -9.33
N CYS A 50 8.43 11.90 -8.53
CA CYS A 50 7.24 11.06 -8.66
C CYS A 50 5.97 11.86 -8.30
N SER A 51 4.83 11.53 -8.93
CA SER A 51 3.53 12.13 -8.58
C SER A 51 2.92 11.42 -7.37
N PHE A 52 3.26 11.87 -6.16
CA PHE A 52 2.76 11.23 -4.93
C PHE A 52 2.52 12.22 -3.79
N ALA A 53 1.71 11.78 -2.82
CA ALA A 53 1.56 12.46 -1.54
C ALA A 53 1.92 11.51 -0.40
N ALA A 54 2.58 12.04 0.63
CA ALA A 54 2.97 11.28 1.81
C ALA A 54 2.06 11.63 2.98
N ILE A 55 1.36 10.63 3.52
CA ILE A 55 0.55 10.76 4.73
C ILE A 55 1.22 9.95 5.84
N SER A 56 1.76 10.66 6.81
CA SER A 56 2.39 10.13 8.02
C SER A 56 1.67 10.59 9.28
N GLU A 57 2.07 10.09 10.44
CA GLU A 57 1.63 10.57 11.75
C GLU A 57 1.95 12.05 12.00
N TYR A 58 2.89 12.63 11.25
CA TYR A 58 3.27 14.04 11.34
C TYR A 58 2.54 14.93 10.32
N SER A 59 1.76 14.33 9.42
CA SER A 59 1.02 15.09 8.42
C SER A 59 -0.14 15.84 9.09
N THR A 60 -0.29 17.10 8.74
CA THR A 60 -1.42 17.90 9.19
C THR A 60 -2.73 17.38 8.59
N LYS A 61 -3.86 17.71 9.25
CA LYS A 61 -5.19 17.34 8.74
C LYS A 61 -5.43 17.88 7.32
N THR A 62 -4.92 19.07 7.02
CA THR A 62 -5.05 19.72 5.72
C THR A 62 -4.27 18.98 4.63
N GLU A 63 -3.01 18.61 4.91
CA GLU A 63 -2.20 17.82 3.96
C GLU A 63 -2.85 16.45 3.69
N ALA A 64 -3.31 15.77 4.74
CA ALA A 64 -3.98 14.49 4.61
C ALA A 64 -5.33 14.61 3.86
N MET A 65 -6.08 15.69 4.05
CA MET A 65 -7.30 15.97 3.29
C MET A 65 -7.02 16.21 1.81
N GLN A 66 -6.03 17.04 1.50
CA GLN A 66 -5.65 17.36 0.12
C GLN A 66 -5.14 16.13 -0.63
N ALA A 67 -4.28 15.34 0.01
CA ALA A 67 -3.77 14.09 -0.56
C ALA A 67 -4.91 13.13 -0.92
N ARG A 68 -5.86 12.92 0.00
CA ARG A 68 -7.02 12.05 -0.23
C ARG A 68 -7.94 12.56 -1.33
N ARG A 69 -8.19 13.86 -1.39
CA ARG A 69 -8.98 14.47 -2.48
C ARG A 69 -8.30 14.24 -3.82
N ARG A 70 -6.99 14.51 -3.91
CA ARG A 70 -6.23 14.36 -5.16
C ARG A 70 -6.18 12.92 -5.67
N LEU A 71 -6.12 11.94 -4.76
CA LEU A 71 -6.25 10.51 -5.10
C LEU A 71 -7.65 10.19 -5.65
N TYR A 72 -8.70 10.67 -4.98
CA TYR A 72 -10.08 10.46 -5.43
C TYR A 72 -10.33 11.05 -6.83
N ASP A 73 -9.77 12.23 -7.10
CA ASP A 73 -9.88 12.90 -8.40
C ASP A 73 -8.95 12.29 -9.49
N GLY A 74 -8.10 11.30 -9.15
CA GLY A 74 -7.13 10.68 -10.07
C GLY A 74 -5.91 11.54 -10.44
N SER A 75 -5.79 12.74 -9.84
CA SER A 75 -4.72 13.71 -10.09
C SER A 75 -3.37 13.39 -9.42
N LEU A 76 -3.29 12.26 -8.74
CA LEU A 76 -2.14 11.80 -7.96
C LEU A 76 -1.93 10.31 -8.23
N GLN A 77 -0.73 9.89 -8.64
CA GLN A 77 -0.50 8.47 -8.98
C GLN A 77 -0.69 7.56 -7.76
N PHE A 78 -0.14 7.96 -6.62
CA PHE A 78 -0.31 7.19 -5.39
C PHE A 78 -0.18 8.03 -4.11
N ILE A 79 -0.79 7.52 -3.04
CA ILE A 79 -0.51 7.95 -1.67
C ILE A 79 0.46 6.97 -1.02
N LEU A 80 1.56 7.48 -0.47
CA LEU A 80 2.41 6.76 0.46
C LEU A 80 1.84 6.94 1.87
N TYR A 81 1.37 5.85 2.50
CA TYR A 81 0.64 5.88 3.75
C TYR A 81 1.35 5.05 4.83
N SER A 82 1.74 5.70 5.94
CA SER A 82 2.39 5.00 7.05
C SER A 82 1.37 4.28 7.95
N GLU A 83 1.77 3.16 8.55
CA GLU A 83 0.97 2.47 9.56
C GLU A 83 0.69 3.36 10.79
N ARG A 84 1.63 4.23 11.16
CA ARG A 84 1.43 5.16 12.29
C ARG A 84 0.34 6.18 12.00
N ALA A 85 0.24 6.70 10.77
CA ALA A 85 -0.89 7.54 10.37
C ALA A 85 -2.23 6.80 10.53
N HIS A 86 -2.26 5.51 10.14
CA HIS A 86 -3.45 4.67 10.33
C HIS A 86 -3.79 4.46 11.81
N PHE A 87 -2.79 4.20 12.65
CA PHE A 87 -2.97 4.04 14.08
C PHE A 87 -3.60 5.27 14.75
N TYR A 88 -3.09 6.47 14.46
CA TYR A 88 -3.54 7.70 15.11
C TYR A 88 -4.84 8.27 14.53
N HIS A 89 -5.04 8.15 13.22
CA HIS A 89 -6.09 8.92 12.55
C HIS A 89 -7.15 8.09 11.83
N ARG A 90 -6.85 6.85 11.41
CA ARG A 90 -7.74 6.00 10.60
C ARG A 90 -8.45 6.81 9.51
N TYR A 91 -7.67 7.55 8.72
CA TYR A 91 -8.26 8.44 7.73
C TYR A 91 -9.14 7.64 6.76
N PRO A 92 -10.39 8.05 6.53
CA PRO A 92 -11.20 7.45 5.49
C PRO A 92 -10.63 7.88 4.14
N ILE A 93 -10.01 6.96 3.42
CA ILE A 93 -9.48 7.17 2.08
C ILE A 93 -10.48 6.53 1.11
N LYS A 94 -11.00 7.34 0.17
CA LYS A 94 -11.97 6.88 -0.81
C LYS A 94 -11.35 6.71 -2.19
N GLY A 95 -11.96 5.86 -3.02
CA GLY A 95 -11.54 5.63 -4.39
C GLY A 95 -10.20 4.93 -4.50
N ILE A 96 -9.92 3.97 -3.60
CA ILE A 96 -8.75 3.10 -3.71
C ILE A 96 -9.09 1.97 -4.68
N ARG A 97 -8.31 1.81 -5.75
CA ARG A 97 -8.41 0.65 -6.65
C ARG A 97 -7.25 -0.30 -6.48
N HIS A 98 -6.07 0.23 -6.18
CA HIS A 98 -4.87 -0.56 -5.98
C HIS A 98 -4.32 -0.34 -4.57
N LEU A 99 -4.18 -1.41 -3.82
CA LEU A 99 -3.61 -1.41 -2.49
C LEU A 99 -2.31 -2.21 -2.51
N VAL A 100 -1.20 -1.54 -2.19
CA VAL A 100 0.13 -2.18 -2.12
C VAL A 100 0.61 -2.13 -0.68
N PHE A 101 0.66 -3.27 -0.01
CA PHE A 101 1.37 -3.41 1.26
C PHE A 101 2.85 -3.61 0.97
N TYR A 102 3.63 -2.53 1.05
CA TYR A 102 5.09 -2.60 0.96
C TYR A 102 5.67 -3.53 2.03
N SER A 103 5.01 -3.59 3.18
CA SER A 103 5.25 -4.57 4.22
C SER A 103 3.94 -4.95 4.89
N LEU A 104 3.82 -6.19 5.38
CA LEU A 104 2.65 -6.60 6.15
C LEU A 104 2.49 -5.74 7.42
N PRO A 105 1.25 -5.33 7.77
CA PRO A 105 0.98 -4.56 8.97
C PRO A 105 1.47 -5.28 10.24
N ASP A 106 1.96 -4.53 11.21
CA ASP A 106 2.34 -5.11 12.50
C ASP A 106 1.11 -5.56 13.30
N ARG A 107 0.01 -4.83 13.13
CA ARG A 107 -1.31 -5.19 13.68
C ARG A 107 -2.18 -5.83 12.58
N PRO A 108 -2.56 -7.12 12.72
CA PRO A 108 -3.27 -7.86 11.66
C PRO A 108 -4.59 -7.22 11.24
N ARG A 109 -5.32 -6.62 12.18
CA ARG A 109 -6.58 -5.92 11.93
C ARG A 109 -6.45 -4.80 10.88
N TYR A 110 -5.27 -4.18 10.76
CA TYR A 110 -5.05 -3.11 9.78
C TYR A 110 -5.06 -3.61 8.35
N TYR A 111 -4.69 -4.87 8.14
CA TYR A 111 -4.82 -5.49 6.84
C TYR A 111 -6.29 -5.47 6.39
N SER A 112 -7.19 -6.00 7.22
CA SER A 112 -8.64 -5.99 6.95
C SER A 112 -9.22 -4.58 6.86
N GLU A 113 -8.77 -3.64 7.70
CA GLU A 113 -9.27 -2.25 7.65
C GLU A 113 -8.89 -1.57 6.33
N MET A 114 -7.66 -1.74 5.85
CA MET A 114 -7.22 -1.16 4.57
C MET A 114 -7.90 -1.81 3.37
N VAL A 115 -8.08 -3.14 3.37
CA VAL A 115 -8.81 -3.85 2.32
C VAL A 115 -10.29 -3.42 2.32
N ASN A 116 -10.91 -3.26 3.49
CA ASN A 116 -12.28 -2.77 3.58
C ASN A 116 -12.41 -1.34 3.08
N LEU A 117 -11.43 -0.46 3.32
CA LEU A 117 -11.41 0.88 2.72
C LEU A 117 -11.42 0.80 1.19
N MET A 118 -10.68 -0.14 0.58
CA MET A 118 -10.74 -0.37 -0.86
C MET A 118 -12.14 -0.79 -1.32
N LEU A 119 -12.74 -1.78 -0.67
CA LEU A 119 -14.03 -2.35 -1.09
C LEU A 119 -15.23 -1.42 -0.84
N THR A 120 -15.27 -0.71 0.29
CA THR A 120 -16.44 0.09 0.71
C THR A 120 -16.43 1.50 0.12
N SER A 121 -15.30 1.96 -0.40
CA SER A 121 -15.17 3.35 -0.87
C SER A 121 -15.22 3.52 -2.38
N ASN A 122 -15.46 2.42 -3.10
CA ASN A 122 -15.60 2.42 -4.54
C ASN A 122 -17.07 2.57 -4.93
N ASP A 123 -17.27 3.31 -6.01
CA ASP A 123 -18.57 3.52 -6.63
C ASP A 123 -19.05 2.18 -7.21
N GLU A 124 -20.36 1.90 -7.19
CA GLU A 124 -20.92 0.63 -7.71
C GLU A 124 -20.61 0.38 -9.19
N SER A 125 -20.06 1.37 -9.88
CA SER A 125 -19.61 1.33 -11.27
C SER A 125 -18.22 0.73 -11.49
N ILE A 126 -17.41 0.55 -10.43
CA ILE A 126 -16.06 -0.01 -10.55
C ILE A 126 -16.16 -1.54 -10.48
N SER A 127 -15.72 -2.21 -11.54
CA SER A 127 -15.79 -3.66 -11.59
C SER A 127 -14.71 -4.29 -10.69
N PRO A 128 -14.96 -5.44 -10.04
CA PRO A 128 -13.98 -6.08 -9.16
C PRO A 128 -12.65 -6.39 -9.86
N GLU A 129 -12.68 -6.62 -11.18
CA GLU A 129 -11.49 -6.91 -11.99
C GLU A 129 -10.53 -5.71 -12.11
N GLN A 130 -11.00 -4.49 -11.78
CA GLN A 130 -10.19 -3.27 -11.74
C GLN A 130 -9.52 -3.07 -10.38
N LEU A 131 -9.80 -3.92 -9.40
CA LEU A 131 -9.22 -3.85 -8.06
C LEU A 131 -8.01 -4.75 -7.96
N SER A 132 -6.98 -4.29 -7.25
CA SER A 132 -5.83 -5.13 -6.94
C SER A 132 -5.32 -4.88 -5.53
N CYS A 133 -5.00 -5.94 -4.82
CA CYS A 133 -4.37 -5.87 -3.51
C CYS A 133 -3.14 -6.75 -3.51
N VAL A 134 -1.95 -6.17 -3.34
CA VAL A 134 -0.67 -6.88 -3.36
C VAL A 134 0.07 -6.65 -2.05
N ALA A 135 0.62 -7.70 -1.45
CA ALA A 135 1.45 -7.61 -0.26
C ALA A 135 2.84 -8.22 -0.47
N PHE A 136 3.88 -7.50 -0.03
CA PHE A 136 5.25 -8.02 -0.01
C PHE A 136 5.57 -8.63 1.34
N TYR A 137 6.19 -9.80 1.28
CA TYR A 137 6.63 -10.53 2.46
C TYR A 137 7.84 -11.39 2.11
N THR A 138 8.53 -11.82 3.15
CA THR A 138 9.68 -12.73 3.09
C THR A 138 9.40 -13.95 3.95
N LYS A 139 10.28 -14.95 3.87
CA LYS A 139 10.25 -16.10 4.79
C LYS A 139 10.31 -15.71 6.28
N TYR A 140 10.83 -14.53 6.59
CA TYR A 140 10.93 -14.01 7.95
C TYR A 140 9.62 -13.40 8.47
N ASP A 141 8.64 -13.18 7.58
CA ASP A 141 7.34 -12.60 7.93
C ASP A 141 6.29 -13.66 8.30
N GLN A 142 6.68 -14.94 8.49
CA GLN A 142 5.77 -16.05 8.78
C GLN A 142 4.74 -15.72 9.87
N LEU A 143 5.19 -15.22 11.02
CA LEU A 143 4.30 -14.85 12.13
C LEU A 143 3.35 -13.69 11.78
N LYS A 144 3.72 -12.80 10.85
CA LYS A 144 2.80 -11.76 10.35
C LYS A 144 1.74 -12.37 9.43
N ILE A 145 2.16 -13.25 8.53
CA ILE A 145 1.27 -13.94 7.60
C ILE A 145 0.27 -14.81 8.34
N GLU A 146 0.72 -15.62 9.31
CA GLU A 146 -0.16 -16.48 10.12
C GLU A 146 -1.23 -15.68 10.86
N ARG A 147 -0.89 -14.49 11.35
CA ARG A 147 -1.87 -13.63 12.04
C ARG A 147 -2.89 -12.99 11.10
N ILE A 148 -2.58 -12.85 9.81
CA ILE A 148 -3.47 -12.24 8.80
C ILE A 148 -4.29 -13.31 8.06
N ALA A 149 -3.62 -14.35 7.58
CA ALA A 149 -4.18 -15.39 6.71
C ALA A 149 -4.48 -16.71 7.44
N GLY A 150 -4.07 -16.83 8.71
CA GLY A 150 -4.20 -18.06 9.49
C GLY A 150 -3.03 -19.04 9.31
N THR A 151 -2.92 -19.98 10.25
CA THR A 151 -1.83 -20.97 10.32
C THR A 151 -1.87 -22.02 9.21
N LYS A 152 -3.03 -22.25 8.60
CA LYS A 152 -3.19 -23.22 7.50
C LYS A 152 -2.68 -22.70 6.16
N LEU A 153 -2.93 -21.41 5.88
CA LEU A 153 -2.59 -20.79 4.60
C LEU A 153 -1.15 -20.27 4.58
N ALA A 154 -0.63 -19.81 5.73
CA ALA A 154 0.70 -19.20 5.79
C ALA A 154 1.84 -20.09 5.23
N PRO A 155 1.92 -21.41 5.52
CA PRO A 155 2.96 -22.25 4.94
C PRO A 155 2.87 -22.35 3.41
N GLN A 156 1.64 -22.37 2.87
CA GLN A 156 1.40 -22.44 1.41
C GLN A 156 1.86 -21.15 0.72
N LEU A 157 1.59 -20.00 1.35
CA LEU A 157 2.05 -18.69 0.87
C LEU A 157 3.58 -18.58 0.89
N LEU A 158 4.22 -19.12 1.93
CA LEU A 158 5.67 -19.10 2.07
C LEU A 158 6.40 -20.09 1.16
N SER A 159 5.76 -21.21 0.81
CA SER A 159 6.29 -22.18 -0.15
C SER A 159 6.11 -21.75 -1.62
N GLY A 160 5.31 -20.71 -1.86
CA GLY A 160 5.11 -20.17 -3.21
C GLY A 160 6.40 -19.57 -3.77
N GLU A 161 6.62 -19.74 -5.07
CA GLU A 161 7.82 -19.22 -5.76
C GLU A 161 7.89 -17.68 -5.79
N ARG A 162 6.78 -16.98 -5.49
CA ARG A 162 6.68 -15.51 -5.56
C ARG A 162 6.54 -14.90 -4.16
N SER A 163 7.43 -13.96 -3.84
CA SER A 163 7.37 -13.10 -2.64
C SER A 163 6.32 -11.98 -2.70
N GLN A 164 5.30 -12.16 -3.53
CA GLN A 164 4.17 -11.25 -3.73
C GLN A 164 2.89 -12.09 -3.64
N PHE A 165 1.94 -11.66 -2.81
CA PHE A 165 0.63 -12.29 -2.75
C PHE A 165 -0.45 -11.28 -3.13
N THR A 166 -1.30 -11.69 -4.06
CA THR A 166 -2.40 -10.87 -4.57
C THR A 166 -3.72 -11.41 -4.03
N PHE A 167 -4.55 -10.52 -3.48
CA PHE A 167 -5.95 -10.83 -3.21
C PHE A 167 -6.79 -10.27 -4.37
N ALA A 168 -7.64 -11.13 -4.96
CA ALA A 168 -8.65 -10.79 -5.94
C ALA A 168 -10.02 -10.70 -5.26
#